data_AF-X7ZB71-F1
#
_entry.id   AF-X7ZB71-F1
#
_cell.length_a   1.000
_cell.length_b   1.000
_cell.length_c   1.000
_cell.angle_alpha   90.00
_cell.angle_beta   90.00
_cell.angle_gamma   90.00
#
_symmetry.space_group_name_H-M   'P 1'
#
loop_
_entity.id
_entity.type
_entity.pdbx_description
1 polymer ?
#
loop_
_entity_poly.entity_id
_entity_poly.type
_entity_poly.pdbx_seq_one_letter_code
_entity_poly.pdbx_strand_id
1 'polypeptide(L)'
;MSRNRHDIDHPANPLPDQQAMAQVIDPARQIAKVAGLQDFTGGFHWESCNDQGDPPYRGLVEMSFQWPMDESKGYPTEVDPNTYFDKLAATMAAHGWNNGPPPGWHSYGRVINKDGVVAVMTQDPASGRGPSTSLVNAAT
;
A
#
# COMPACT_ATOMS: atom_id res chain seq x y z
N MET A 1 -30.11 -17.75 -6.34
CA MET A 1 -30.18 -16.59 -7.25
C MET A 1 -28.76 -16.28 -7.69
N SER A 2 -28.40 -16.69 -8.91
CA SER A 2 -27.06 -16.48 -9.48
C SER A 2 -26.99 -15.04 -9.99
N ARG A 3 -26.20 -14.17 -9.36
CA ARG A 3 -25.88 -12.87 -9.96
C ARG A 3 -24.89 -13.13 -11.10
N ASN A 4 -25.24 -12.64 -12.29
CA ASN A 4 -24.47 -12.82 -13.51
C ASN A 4 -23.05 -12.28 -13.33
N ARG A 5 -22.04 -13.15 -13.52
CA ARG A 5 -20.62 -12.75 -13.58
C ARG A 5 -20.35 -11.66 -14.62
N HIS A 6 -21.16 -11.60 -15.68
CA HIS A 6 -21.06 -10.61 -16.76
C HIS A 6 -21.25 -9.14 -16.31
N ASP A 7 -21.94 -8.87 -15.19
CA ASP A 7 -22.17 -7.49 -14.71
C ASP A 7 -20.98 -6.91 -13.93
N ILE A 8 -20.04 -7.76 -13.48
CA ILE A 8 -18.84 -7.32 -12.74
C ILE A 8 -17.77 -6.80 -13.72
N ASP A 9 -17.66 -7.43 -14.89
CA ASP A 9 -16.66 -7.08 -15.90
C ASP A 9 -16.98 -5.77 -16.64
N HIS A 10 -18.26 -5.37 -16.66
CA HIS A 10 -18.73 -4.14 -17.29
C HIS A 10 -19.75 -3.42 -16.39
N PRO A 11 -19.29 -2.70 -15.34
CA PRO A 11 -20.18 -1.92 -14.52
C PRO A 11 -20.93 -0.90 -15.37
N ALA A 12 -22.25 -0.80 -15.20
CA ALA A 12 -23.11 0.07 -16.01
C ALA A 12 -22.76 1.58 -15.91
N ASN A 13 -22.05 1.97 -14.86
CA ASN A 13 -21.47 3.30 -14.66
C ASN A 13 -20.06 3.15 -14.06
N PRO A 14 -19.01 2.95 -14.88
CA PRO A 14 -17.65 2.93 -14.37
C PRO A 14 -17.29 4.31 -13.82
N LEU A 15 -16.51 4.33 -12.73
CA LEU A 15 -15.90 5.59 -12.28
C LEU A 15 -14.95 6.12 -13.36
N PRO A 16 -14.87 7.44 -13.57
CA PRO A 16 -13.82 8.01 -14.42
C PRO A 16 -12.44 7.60 -13.91
N ASP A 17 -11.51 7.28 -14.81
CA ASP A 17 -10.16 6.78 -14.46
C ASP A 17 -9.47 7.62 -13.38
N GLN A 18 -9.53 8.95 -13.50
CA GLN A 18 -8.94 9.85 -12.51
C GLN A 18 -9.54 9.68 -11.10
N GLN A 19 -10.86 9.45 -11.03
CA GLN A 19 -11.54 9.22 -9.76
C GLN A 19 -11.20 7.85 -9.19
N ALA A 20 -11.06 6.83 -10.03
CA ALA A 20 -10.61 5.51 -9.61
C ALA A 20 -9.15 5.51 -9.14
N MET A 21 -8.25 6.21 -9.83
CA MET A 21 -6.86 6.42 -9.41
C MET A 21 -6.77 7.13 -8.05
N ALA A 22 -7.61 8.15 -7.84
CA ALA A 22 -7.62 8.91 -6.60
C ALA A 22 -7.95 8.04 -5.37
N GLN A 23 -8.71 6.95 -5.54
CA GLN A 23 -9.05 6.03 -4.45
C GLN A 23 -7.82 5.41 -3.79
N VAL A 24 -6.70 5.28 -4.50
CA VAL A 24 -5.45 4.72 -3.94
C VAL A 24 -4.34 5.76 -3.83
N ILE A 25 -4.29 6.77 -4.72
CA ILE A 25 -3.28 7.84 -4.67
C ILE A 25 -3.45 8.72 -3.43
N ASP A 26 -4.68 9.07 -3.06
CA ASP A 26 -4.90 9.96 -1.91
C ASP A 26 -4.55 9.27 -0.57
N PRO A 27 -4.97 8.01 -0.31
CA PRO A 27 -4.50 7.25 0.85
C PRO A 27 -2.99 7.06 0.87
N ALA A 28 -2.37 6.77 -0.27
CA ALA A 28 -0.91 6.68 -0.41
C ALA A 28 -0.21 7.97 0.04
N ARG A 29 -0.67 9.13 -0.46
CA ARG A 29 -0.16 10.45 -0.04
C ARG A 29 -0.40 10.72 1.43
N GLN A 30 -1.54 10.30 1.97
CA GLN A 30 -1.85 10.42 3.39
C GLN A 30 -0.85 9.63 4.23
N ILE A 31 -0.57 8.36 3.89
CA ILE A 31 0.40 7.53 4.58
C ILE A 31 1.77 8.19 4.57
N ALA A 32 2.26 8.60 3.39
CA ALA A 32 3.56 9.26 3.26
C ALA A 32 3.69 10.50 4.17
N LYS A 33 2.65 11.34 4.19
CA LYS A 33 2.62 12.57 4.98
C LYS A 33 2.51 12.30 6.49
N VAL A 34 1.60 11.43 6.90
CA VAL A 34 1.27 11.17 8.32
C VAL A 34 2.36 10.35 9.00
N ALA A 35 2.91 9.35 8.31
CA ALA A 35 4.03 8.56 8.80
C ALA A 35 5.38 9.27 8.69
N GLY A 36 5.44 10.43 8.02
CA GLY A 36 6.67 11.21 7.85
C GLY A 36 7.72 10.49 7.01
N LEU A 37 7.29 9.75 5.96
CA LEU A 37 8.19 8.99 5.09
C LEU A 37 9.14 9.95 4.35
N GLN A 38 10.43 9.64 4.37
CA GLN A 38 11.48 10.43 3.73
C GLN A 38 11.85 9.84 2.36
N ASP A 39 12.20 10.71 1.41
CA ASP A 39 12.67 10.36 0.06
C ASP A 39 11.81 9.32 -0.66
N PHE A 40 10.49 9.39 -0.45
CA PHE A 40 9.56 8.46 -1.06
C PHE A 40 9.43 8.70 -2.58
N THR A 41 9.39 7.61 -3.33
CA THR A 41 9.08 7.58 -4.76
C THR A 41 8.02 6.52 -4.98
N GLY A 42 7.12 6.71 -5.94
CA GLY A 42 6.09 5.72 -6.21
C GLY A 42 5.38 5.95 -7.53
N GLY A 43 4.63 4.94 -7.94
CA GLY A 43 3.88 4.93 -9.19
C GLY A 43 2.51 4.28 -9.01
N PHE A 44 1.57 4.73 -9.84
CA PHE A 44 0.28 4.08 -9.99
C PHE A 44 0.32 3.11 -11.17
N HIS A 45 -0.30 1.95 -11.02
CA HIS A 45 -0.59 1.06 -12.12
C HIS A 45 -1.91 0.31 -11.90
N TRP A 46 -2.47 -0.21 -12.99
CA TRP A 46 -3.60 -1.14 -12.93
C TRP A 46 -3.07 -2.55 -12.74
N GLU A 47 -3.58 -3.24 -11.73
CA GLU A 47 -3.24 -4.63 -11.43
C GLU A 47 -4.47 -5.50 -11.68
N SER A 48 -4.30 -6.64 -12.34
CA SER A 48 -5.38 -7.62 -12.45
C SER A 48 -5.65 -8.23 -11.08
N CYS A 49 -6.92 -8.43 -10.74
CA CYS A 49 -7.32 -9.12 -9.50
C CYS A 49 -7.08 -10.65 -9.58
N ASN A 50 -6.56 -11.19 -10.68
CA ASN A 50 -6.26 -12.60 -10.87
C ASN A 50 -4.87 -12.81 -11.49
N ASP A 51 -4.38 -14.04 -11.39
CA ASP A 51 -3.05 -14.40 -11.90
C ASP A 51 -2.99 -14.50 -13.44
N GLN A 52 -4.13 -14.36 -14.11
CA GLN A 52 -4.28 -14.53 -15.57
C GLN A 52 -4.12 -13.19 -16.30
N GLY A 53 -4.06 -12.07 -15.56
CA GLY A 53 -3.94 -10.74 -16.13
C GLY A 53 -5.25 -10.21 -16.72
N ASP A 54 -6.35 -10.94 -16.52
CA ASP A 54 -7.68 -10.61 -17.04
C ASP A 54 -8.43 -9.67 -16.09
N PRO A 55 -9.44 -8.92 -16.56
CA PRO A 55 -10.33 -8.17 -15.67
C PRO A 55 -10.99 -9.07 -14.59
N PRO A 56 -11.45 -8.48 -13.46
CA PRO A 56 -11.42 -7.05 -13.15
C PRO A 56 -10.02 -6.56 -12.73
N TYR A 57 -9.74 -5.29 -12.99
CA TYR A 57 -8.52 -4.61 -12.55
C TYR A 57 -8.80 -3.76 -11.30
N ARG A 58 -7.80 -3.67 -10.43
CA ARG A 58 -7.76 -2.74 -9.28
C ARG A 58 -6.66 -1.71 -9.48
N GLY A 59 -6.86 -0.54 -8.89
CA GLY A 59 -5.79 0.46 -8.80
C GLY A 59 -4.77 0.03 -7.75
N LEU A 60 -3.48 0.15 -8.06
CA LEU A 60 -2.40 -0.11 -7.13
C LEU A 60 -1.43 1.07 -7.15
N VAL A 61 -1.12 1.61 -5.97
CA VAL A 61 0.06 2.46 -5.78
C VAL A 61 1.13 1.67 -5.08
N GLU A 62 2.28 1.55 -5.72
CA GLU A 62 3.51 1.06 -5.12
C GLU A 62 4.41 2.26 -4.83
N MET A 63 4.87 2.38 -3.59
CA MET A 63 5.84 3.41 -3.21
C MET A 63 6.97 2.83 -2.39
N SER A 64 8.16 3.36 -2.60
CA SER A 64 9.38 3.05 -1.89
C SER A 64 9.86 4.28 -1.11
N PHE A 65 10.32 4.12 0.14
CA PHE A 65 10.87 5.23 0.92
C PHE A 65 12.21 4.87 1.56
N GLN A 66 12.97 5.88 1.97
CA GLN A 66 14.26 5.70 2.62
C GLN A 66 14.06 5.17 4.05
N TRP A 67 14.76 4.09 4.37
CA TRP A 67 14.81 3.56 5.72
C TRP A 67 15.43 4.60 6.67
N PRO A 68 14.86 4.82 7.85
CA PRO A 68 15.44 5.73 8.83
C PRO A 68 16.87 5.31 9.21
N MET A 69 17.86 6.13 8.85
CA MET A 69 19.28 5.93 9.16
C MET A 69 19.74 6.91 10.22
N ASP A 70 20.62 6.47 11.12
CA ASP A 70 21.40 7.37 11.98
C ASP A 70 22.67 7.75 11.21
N GLU A 71 22.67 8.92 10.58
CA GLU A 71 23.80 9.39 9.77
C GLU A 71 25.10 9.48 10.57
N SER A 72 25.01 9.73 11.89
CA SER A 72 26.18 9.81 12.75
C SER A 72 26.83 8.44 13.04
N LYS A 73 26.08 7.35 12.82
CA LYS A 73 26.53 5.99 13.15
C LYS A 73 26.63 5.06 11.94
N GLY A 74 26.11 5.46 10.78
CA GLY A 74 26.18 4.69 9.54
C GLY A 74 25.31 3.42 9.54
N TYR A 75 24.37 3.30 10.48
CA TYR A 75 23.43 2.19 10.57
C TYR A 75 22.00 2.69 10.86
N PRO A 76 20.95 1.89 10.59
CA PRO A 76 19.56 2.26 10.82
C PRO A 76 19.25 2.75 12.25
N THR A 77 18.41 3.78 12.40
CA THR A 77 17.91 4.17 13.74
C THR A 77 17.01 3.10 14.36
N GLU A 78 16.38 2.27 13.51
CA GLU A 78 15.65 1.07 13.90
C GLU A 78 16.24 -0.14 13.16
N VAL A 79 16.74 -1.12 13.92
CA VAL A 79 17.36 -2.33 13.38
C VAL A 79 16.34 -3.43 13.05
N ASP A 80 15.18 -3.45 13.71
CA ASP A 80 14.11 -4.41 13.43
C ASP A 80 13.03 -3.79 12.52
N PRO A 81 12.85 -4.32 11.31
CA PRO A 81 11.88 -3.79 10.38
C PRO A 81 10.43 -3.88 10.85
N ASN A 82 10.11 -4.93 11.61
CA ASN A 82 8.76 -5.13 12.12
C ASN A 82 8.41 -4.03 13.12
N THR A 83 9.35 -3.68 14.00
CA THR A 83 9.18 -2.58 14.96
C THR A 83 8.92 -1.24 14.28
N TYR A 84 9.60 -0.94 13.17
CA TYR A 84 9.33 0.29 12.41
C TYR A 84 7.92 0.27 11.81
N PHE A 85 7.52 -0.82 11.15
CA PHE A 85 6.19 -0.91 10.56
C PHE A 85 5.06 -0.96 11.59
N ASP A 86 5.31 -1.48 12.79
CA ASP A 86 4.37 -1.42 13.90
C ASP A 86 4.14 0.02 14.39
N LYS A 87 5.21 0.82 14.48
CA LYS A 87 5.10 2.26 14.79
C LYS A 87 4.34 3.01 13.69
N LEU A 88 4.62 2.70 12.42
CA LEU A 88 3.89 3.26 11.28
C LEU A 88 2.40 2.92 11.38
N ALA A 89 2.07 1.63 11.59
CA ALA A 89 0.70 1.15 11.71
C ALA A 89 -0.03 1.80 12.90
N ALA A 90 0.62 1.93 14.05
CA ALA A 90 0.07 2.59 15.22
C ALA A 90 -0.19 4.09 14.96
N THR A 91 0.74 4.77 14.27
CA THR A 91 0.57 6.16 13.85
C THR A 91 -0.66 6.30 12.95
N MET A 92 -0.75 5.48 11.90
CA MET A 92 -1.91 5.53 11.00
C MET A 92 -3.22 5.18 11.71
N ALA A 93 -3.19 4.28 12.68
CA ALA A 93 -4.36 3.95 13.50
C ALA A 93 -4.84 5.13 14.33
N ALA A 94 -3.94 5.93 14.90
CA ALA A 94 -4.28 7.21 15.55
C ALA A 94 -4.91 8.23 14.58
N HIS A 95 -4.74 8.03 13.26
CA HIS A 95 -5.33 8.82 12.18
C HIS A 95 -6.52 8.11 11.47
N GLY A 96 -7.15 7.16 12.17
CA GLY A 96 -8.41 6.54 11.74
C GLY A 96 -8.26 5.43 10.72
N TRP A 97 -7.07 4.84 10.61
CA TRP A 97 -6.89 3.56 9.92
C TRP A 97 -7.11 2.38 10.87
N ASN A 98 -7.45 1.22 10.33
CA ASN A 98 -7.48 -0.02 11.08
C ASN A 98 -6.08 -0.65 11.10
N ASN A 99 -5.62 -1.05 12.28
CA ASN A 99 -4.36 -1.75 12.45
C ASN A 99 -4.55 -3.26 12.24
N GLY A 100 -4.34 -3.72 11.00
CA GLY A 100 -4.48 -5.12 10.60
C GLY A 100 -5.09 -5.29 9.22
N PRO A 101 -5.11 -6.53 8.69
CA PRO A 101 -5.81 -6.85 7.44
C PRO A 101 -7.34 -6.83 7.60
N PRO A 102 -8.11 -6.51 6.55
CA PRO A 102 -9.54 -6.81 6.54
C PRO A 102 -9.77 -8.34 6.48
N PRO A 103 -10.98 -8.83 6.84
CA PRO A 103 -11.29 -10.27 6.81
C PRO A 103 -11.00 -10.90 5.44
N GLY A 104 -10.30 -12.04 5.44
CA GLY A 104 -9.96 -12.80 4.22
C GLY A 104 -8.74 -12.29 3.45
N TRP A 105 -8.09 -11.22 3.91
CA TRP A 105 -6.85 -10.74 3.31
C TRP A 105 -5.63 -11.48 3.86
N HIS A 106 -4.85 -12.06 2.95
CA HIS A 106 -3.63 -12.78 3.26
C HIS A 106 -2.46 -12.17 2.48
N SER A 107 -1.58 -11.46 3.17
CA SER A 107 -0.36 -10.90 2.56
C SER A 107 0.82 -11.07 3.49
N TYR A 108 2.01 -11.11 2.90
CA TYR A 108 3.26 -11.00 3.63
C TYR A 108 3.55 -9.53 3.95
N GLY A 109 3.93 -9.23 5.20
CA GLY A 109 4.21 -7.86 5.66
C GLY A 109 3.20 -7.32 6.66
N ARG A 110 3.38 -6.05 7.04
CA ARG A 110 2.51 -5.35 8.00
C ARG A 110 1.36 -4.69 7.26
N VAL A 111 0.13 -4.93 7.71
CA VAL A 111 -1.08 -4.47 7.00
C VAL A 111 -1.85 -3.46 7.84
N ILE A 112 -2.33 -2.40 7.18
CA ILE A 112 -3.37 -1.50 7.67
C ILE A 112 -4.45 -1.34 6.60
N ASN A 113 -5.68 -0.99 6.99
CA ASN A 113 -6.75 -0.77 6.03
C ASN A 113 -7.66 0.39 6.43
N LYS A 114 -8.32 0.99 5.44
CA LYS A 114 -9.32 2.05 5.64
C LYS A 114 -10.20 2.19 4.40
N ASP A 115 -11.52 2.28 4.61
CA ASP A 115 -12.49 2.62 3.55
C ASP A 115 -12.35 1.78 2.25
N GLY A 116 -12.07 0.48 2.40
CA GLY A 116 -11.87 -0.44 1.28
C GLY A 116 -10.45 -0.50 0.73
N VAL A 117 -9.56 0.41 1.17
CA VAL A 117 -8.15 0.41 0.77
C VAL A 117 -7.33 -0.40 1.76
N VAL A 118 -6.47 -1.27 1.25
CA VAL A 118 -5.49 -2.04 2.03
C VAL A 118 -4.09 -1.53 1.70
N ALA A 119 -3.32 -1.18 2.74
CA ALA A 119 -1.92 -0.84 2.63
C ALA A 119 -1.04 -1.96 3.23
N VAL A 120 -0.16 -2.53 2.41
CA VAL A 120 0.81 -3.56 2.84
C VAL A 120 2.21 -2.97 2.87
N MET A 121 2.88 -3.10 4.01
CA MET A 121 4.24 -2.64 4.26
C MET A 121 5.23 -3.80 4.29
N THR A 122 6.26 -3.75 3.46
CA THR A 122 7.32 -4.76 3.39
C THR A 122 8.69 -4.11 3.22
N GLN A 123 9.75 -4.86 3.54
CA GLN A 123 11.08 -4.51 3.07
C GLN A 123 11.33 -5.11 1.69
N ASP A 124 11.84 -4.30 0.77
CA ASP A 124 12.32 -4.78 -0.52
C ASP A 124 13.85 -4.88 -0.50
N PRO A 125 14.42 -6.10 -0.47
CA PRO A 125 15.86 -6.29 -0.53
C PRO A 125 16.45 -6.06 -1.94
N ALA A 126 15.62 -5.92 -2.99
CA ALA A 126 16.03 -5.92 -4.40
C ALA A 126 15.93 -4.58 -5.13
N SER A 127 15.42 -3.51 -4.50
CA SER A 127 15.06 -2.23 -5.16
C SER A 127 16.21 -1.44 -5.82
N GLY A 128 17.47 -1.90 -5.78
CA GLY A 128 18.63 -1.19 -6.32
C GLY A 128 19.01 0.11 -5.57
N ARG A 129 18.16 0.58 -4.64
CA ARG A 129 18.45 1.65 -3.66
C ARG A 129 19.10 1.13 -2.37
N GLY A 130 19.39 -0.17 -2.31
CA GLY A 130 20.02 -0.84 -1.17
C GLY A 130 19.00 -1.43 -0.18
N PRO A 131 19.46 -2.15 0.87
CA PRO A 131 18.63 -2.86 1.87
C PRO A 131 17.73 -1.95 2.73
N SER A 132 17.71 -0.66 2.41
CA SER A 132 17.08 0.43 3.15
C SER A 132 15.82 0.94 2.45
N THR A 133 15.14 0.12 1.66
CA THR A 133 13.94 0.52 0.93
C THR A 133 12.75 -0.30 1.39
N SER A 134 11.65 0.38 1.69
CA SER A 134 10.40 -0.27 2.13
C SER A 134 9.24 0.12 1.24
N LEU A 135 8.39 -0.86 0.94
CA LEU A 135 7.27 -0.73 0.02
C LEU A 135 5.96 -0.50 0.77
N VAL A 136 5.10 0.37 0.25
CA VAL A 136 3.69 0.47 0.64
C VAL A 136 2.82 0.28 -0.58
N ASN A 137 1.99 -0.78 -0.55
CA ASN A 137 1.04 -1.11 -1.62
C ASN A 137 -0.38 -0.77 -1.20
N ALA A 138 -1.00 0.23 -1.83
CA ALA A 138 -2.39 0.61 -1.58
C ALA A 138 -3.30 0.11 -2.73
N ALA A 139 -4.25 -0.77 -2.43
CA ALA A 139 -5.21 -1.31 -3.40
C ALA A 139 -6.64 -1.35 -2.84
N THR A 140 -7.63 -1.25 -3.73
CA THR A 140 -9.08 -1.41 -3.46
C THR A 140 -9.58 -2.81 -3.76
#